data_AF-A0A6C0J549-F1
#
_entry.id   AF-A0A6C0J549-F1
#
_cell.length_a   1.000
_cell.length_b   1.000
_cell.length_c   1.000
_cell.angle_alpha   90.00
_cell.angle_beta   90.00
_cell.angle_gamma   90.00
#
_symmetry.space_group_name_H-M   'P 1'
#
loop_
_entity.id
_entity.type
_entity.pdbx_description
1 polymer ?
#
loop_
_entity_poly.entity_id
_entity_poly.type
_entity_poly.pdbx_seq_one_letter_code
_entity_poly.pdbx_strand_id
1 'polypeptide(L)'
;MSLYEDYNYLLEGGFKLNKLNNRKYGYYYSRNDTNIELLIFIKNSLKYYLKNQFNIRCINNICPDETYIITQNDKIIIKIIDKISHKNIKNVPYKKKEYEMMFSYINNFKLEYGIIINNNNIKIEKNFKEILASYDIEIFNINNEYHYDNIDKWLDKH
;
A
#
# COMPACT_ATOMS: atom_id res chain seq x y z
N MET A 1 -10.74 9.38 -4.24
CA MET A 1 -9.65 9.59 -5.22
C MET A 1 -8.56 8.56 -4.98
N SER A 2 -8.21 7.77 -6.00
CA SER A 2 -7.02 6.90 -6.05
C SER A 2 -5.73 7.74 -5.94
N LEU A 3 -4.57 7.17 -5.57
CA LEU A 3 -3.31 7.94 -5.53
C LEU A 3 -2.97 8.47 -6.93
N TYR A 4 -3.08 7.61 -7.92
CA TYR A 4 -2.99 7.98 -9.33
C TYR A 4 -4.36 7.84 -9.96
N GLU A 5 -4.91 8.93 -10.50
CA GLU A 5 -6.21 8.90 -11.20
C GLU A 5 -6.09 8.25 -12.58
N ASP A 6 -4.87 8.15 -13.09
CA ASP A 6 -4.60 7.59 -14.40
C ASP A 6 -3.41 6.63 -14.33
N TYR A 7 -3.65 5.32 -14.22
CA TYR A 7 -2.58 4.31 -14.15
C TYR A 7 -1.96 4.00 -15.52
N ASN A 8 -2.23 4.82 -16.54
CA ASN A 8 -1.60 4.74 -17.85
C ASN A 8 -0.07 4.91 -17.76
N TYR A 9 0.43 5.72 -16.81
CA TYR A 9 1.88 5.86 -16.59
C TYR A 9 2.55 4.55 -16.16
N LEU A 10 1.83 3.63 -15.48
CA LEU A 10 2.39 2.32 -15.14
C LEU A 10 2.64 1.50 -16.41
N LEU A 11 1.71 1.55 -17.36
CA LEU A 11 1.86 0.85 -18.64
C LEU A 11 3.03 1.44 -19.45
N GLU A 12 3.16 2.76 -19.49
CA GLU A 12 4.31 3.46 -20.10
C GLU A 12 5.63 3.10 -19.40
N GLY A 13 5.60 2.94 -18.08
CA GLY A 13 6.72 2.49 -17.25
C GLY A 13 7.03 0.99 -17.33
N GLY A 14 6.44 0.27 -18.29
CA GLY A 14 6.73 -1.14 -18.58
C GLY A 14 5.97 -2.15 -17.73
N PHE A 15 5.01 -1.73 -16.90
CA PHE A 15 4.16 -2.66 -16.17
C PHE A 15 3.15 -3.34 -17.08
N LYS A 16 2.87 -4.60 -16.77
CA LYS A 16 1.82 -5.41 -17.40
C LYS A 16 0.58 -5.42 -16.53
N LEU A 17 -0.59 -5.24 -17.13
CA LEU A 17 -1.88 -5.37 -16.47
C LEU A 17 -2.32 -6.84 -16.44
N ASN A 18 -2.49 -7.41 -15.25
CA ASN A 18 -2.93 -8.79 -15.05
C ASN A 18 -4.36 -8.83 -14.51
N LYS A 19 -5.27 -9.47 -15.24
CA LYS A 19 -6.67 -9.63 -14.81
C LYS A 19 -6.83 -10.82 -13.86
N LEU A 20 -7.48 -10.57 -12.73
CA LEU A 20 -7.92 -11.56 -11.75
C LEU A 20 -9.39 -11.96 -11.95
N ASN A 21 -10.24 -11.01 -12.33
CA ASN A 21 -11.66 -11.19 -12.63
C ASN A 21 -12.24 -9.94 -13.32
N ASN A 22 -13.53 -9.98 -13.67
CA ASN A 22 -14.21 -8.90 -14.40
C ASN A 22 -14.70 -7.73 -13.52
N ARG A 23 -14.32 -7.67 -12.23
CA ARG A 23 -14.74 -6.58 -11.34
C ARG A 23 -13.84 -5.34 -11.53
N LYS A 24 -14.35 -4.16 -11.13
CA LYS A 24 -13.68 -2.86 -11.28
C LYS A 24 -12.23 -2.79 -10.77
N TYR A 25 -11.88 -3.59 -9.75
CA TYR A 25 -10.51 -3.71 -9.21
C TYR A 25 -10.04 -5.16 -9.24
N GLY A 26 -10.53 -5.93 -10.20
CA GLY A 26 -10.18 -7.32 -10.43
C GLY A 26 -8.90 -7.47 -11.23
N TYR A 27 -7.89 -6.64 -10.98
CA TYR A 27 -6.62 -6.63 -11.70
C TYR A 27 -5.48 -6.12 -10.82
N TYR A 28 -4.23 -6.40 -11.21
CA TYR A 28 -3.02 -5.85 -10.60
C TYR A 28 -1.99 -5.55 -11.70
N TYR A 29 -1.00 -4.72 -11.39
CA TYR A 29 0.11 -4.44 -12.30
C TYR A 29 1.34 -5.23 -11.88
N SER A 30 2.13 -5.70 -12.84
CA SER A 30 3.41 -6.38 -12.56
C SER A 30 4.52 -5.88 -13.47
N ARG A 31 5.73 -5.71 -12.94
CA ARG A 31 6.95 -5.49 -13.71
C ARG A 31 8.06 -6.37 -13.19
N ASN A 32 8.85 -6.93 -14.11
CA ASN A 32 10.03 -7.72 -13.78
C ASN A 32 11.25 -6.98 -14.33
N ASP A 33 12.09 -6.53 -13.41
CA ASP A 33 13.39 -5.94 -13.68
C ASP A 33 14.49 -6.97 -13.33
N THR A 34 15.76 -6.65 -13.56
CA THR A 34 16.85 -7.58 -13.23
C THR A 34 16.88 -7.86 -11.72
N ASN A 35 16.54 -9.09 -11.33
CA ASN A 35 16.46 -9.58 -9.94
C ASN A 35 15.40 -8.91 -9.05
N ILE A 36 14.47 -8.14 -9.63
CA ILE A 36 13.39 -7.47 -8.91
C ILE A 36 12.06 -7.77 -9.59
N GLU A 37 11.11 -8.29 -8.83
CA GLU A 37 9.70 -8.39 -9.22
C GLU A 37 8.89 -7.34 -8.44
N LEU A 38 8.07 -6.58 -9.16
CA LEU A 38 7.20 -5.54 -8.61
C LEU A 38 5.75 -5.87 -8.93
N LEU A 39 4.92 -6.00 -7.90
CA LEU A 39 3.47 -6.14 -8.03
C LEU A 39 2.77 -4.95 -7.38
N ILE A 40 1.82 -4.35 -8.09
CA ILE A 40 1.03 -3.21 -7.60
C ILE A 40 -0.45 -3.57 -7.58
N PHE A 41 -1.04 -3.46 -6.40
CA PHE A 41 -2.43 -3.74 -6.11
C PHE A 41 -3.13 -2.46 -5.65
N ILE A 42 -4.26 -2.17 -6.28
CA ILE A 42 -5.11 -1.02 -5.94
C ILE A 42 -6.41 -1.55 -5.32
N LYS A 43 -6.82 -0.98 -4.18
CA LYS A 43 -8.12 -1.28 -3.56
C LYS A 43 -8.33 -2.78 -3.32
N ASN A 44 -9.42 -3.33 -3.85
CA ASN A 44 -9.83 -4.71 -3.64
C ASN A 44 -8.98 -5.74 -4.42
N SER A 45 -8.06 -5.30 -5.27
CA SER A 45 -7.25 -6.22 -6.08
C SER A 45 -6.40 -7.14 -5.22
N LEU A 46 -5.78 -6.62 -4.14
CA LEU A 46 -5.01 -7.43 -3.20
C LEU A 46 -5.87 -8.55 -2.61
N LYS A 47 -7.09 -8.23 -2.17
CA LYS A 47 -8.04 -9.22 -1.65
C LYS A 47 -8.33 -10.31 -2.68
N TYR A 48 -8.56 -9.94 -3.94
CA TYR A 48 -8.80 -10.93 -5.00
C TYR A 48 -7.56 -11.77 -5.29
N TYR A 49 -6.38 -11.16 -5.31
CA TYR A 49 -5.12 -11.85 -5.52
C TYR A 49 -4.86 -12.88 -4.41
N LEU A 50 -4.95 -12.46 -3.15
CA LEU A 50 -4.74 -13.32 -1.99
C LEU A 50 -5.74 -14.48 -1.93
N LYS A 51 -7.00 -14.22 -2.28
CA LYS A 51 -8.00 -15.28 -2.37
C LYS A 51 -7.67 -16.27 -3.48
N ASN A 52 -7.24 -15.80 -4.65
CA ASN A 52 -6.98 -16.66 -5.81
C ASN A 52 -5.68 -17.46 -5.66
N GLN A 53 -4.61 -16.84 -5.17
CA GLN A 53 -3.28 -17.47 -5.07
C GLN A 53 -3.10 -18.30 -3.80
N PHE A 54 -3.63 -17.82 -2.67
CA PHE A 54 -3.37 -18.41 -1.35
C PHE A 54 -4.63 -18.95 -0.65
N ASN A 55 -5.79 -18.93 -1.33
CA ASN A 55 -7.09 -19.38 -0.78
C ASN A 55 -7.44 -18.71 0.57
N ILE A 56 -7.01 -17.47 0.80
CA ILE A 56 -7.31 -16.74 2.04
C ILE A 56 -8.74 -16.17 1.95
N ARG A 57 -9.65 -16.73 2.74
CA ARG A 57 -11.10 -16.41 2.67
C ARG A 57 -11.57 -15.37 3.68
N CYS A 58 -10.84 -15.20 4.80
CA CYS A 58 -11.26 -14.37 5.93
C CYS A 58 -10.75 -12.92 5.85
N ILE A 59 -10.74 -12.32 4.65
CA ILE A 59 -10.28 -10.94 4.45
C ILE A 59 -11.47 -10.05 4.13
N ASN A 60 -12.36 -9.82 5.10
CA ASN A 60 -13.57 -9.03 4.84
C ASN A 60 -13.32 -7.52 4.87
N ASN A 61 -12.37 -7.04 5.68
CA ASN A 61 -12.16 -5.61 5.91
C ASN A 61 -10.84 -5.05 5.35
N ILE A 62 -10.03 -5.86 4.65
CA ILE A 62 -8.75 -5.39 4.11
C ILE A 62 -8.94 -4.95 2.67
N CYS A 63 -8.88 -3.64 2.47
CA CYS A 63 -8.91 -2.96 1.18
C CYS A 63 -7.96 -1.77 1.29
N PRO A 64 -6.63 -2.01 1.27
CA PRO A 64 -5.67 -0.92 1.22
C PRO A 64 -5.95 -0.05 0.01
N ASP A 65 -5.71 1.25 0.10
CA ASP A 65 -5.80 2.11 -1.08
C ASP A 65 -4.84 1.62 -2.17
N GLU A 66 -3.60 1.31 -1.76
CA GLU A 66 -2.56 0.78 -2.63
C GLU A 66 -1.61 -0.15 -1.87
N THR A 67 -1.07 -1.15 -2.57
CA THR A 67 -0.09 -2.09 -2.03
C THR A 67 0.93 -2.44 -3.10
N TYR A 68 2.19 -2.39 -2.72
CA TYR A 68 3.33 -2.77 -3.54
C TYR A 68 3.97 -3.99 -2.89
N ILE A 69 4.18 -5.05 -3.68
CA ILE A 69 4.98 -6.20 -3.27
C ILE A 69 6.24 -6.17 -4.13
N ILE A 70 7.38 -6.02 -3.47
CA ILE A 70 8.70 -5.92 -4.08
C ILE A 70 9.48 -7.15 -3.66
N THR A 71 9.74 -8.04 -4.60
CA THR A 71 10.58 -9.23 -4.37
C THR A 71 11.95 -8.95 -4.96
N GLN A 72 12.98 -8.94 -4.12
CA GLN A 72 14.37 -8.76 -4.56
C GLN A 72 15.21 -9.92 -4.01
N ASN A 73 15.69 -10.77 -4.91
CA ASN A 73 16.28 -12.07 -4.57
C ASN A 73 15.29 -12.88 -3.70
N ASP A 74 15.57 -13.07 -2.41
CA ASP A 74 14.72 -13.78 -1.45
C ASP A 74 14.05 -12.85 -0.40
N LYS A 75 14.21 -11.53 -0.55
CA LYS A 75 13.61 -10.55 0.36
C LYS A 75 12.31 -10.04 -0.24
N ILE A 76 11.25 -10.06 0.57
CA ILE A 76 9.94 -9.55 0.16
C ILE A 76 9.64 -8.28 0.97
N ILE A 77 9.55 -7.14 0.31
CA ILE A 77 9.13 -5.89 0.92
C ILE A 77 7.70 -5.62 0.50
N ILE A 78 6.82 -5.44 1.48
CA ILE A 78 5.41 -5.14 1.26
C ILE A 78 5.18 -3.72 1.74
N LYS A 79 4.85 -2.82 0.81
CA LYS A 79 4.54 -1.43 1.12
C LYS A 79 3.07 -1.20 0.96
N ILE A 80 2.41 -0.68 1.99
CA ILE A 80 0.98 -0.40 1.98
C ILE A 80 0.76 1.09 2.18
N ILE A 81 -0.14 1.65 1.38
CA ILE A 81 -0.57 3.04 1.52
C ILE A 81 -2.08 3.08 1.70
N ASP A 82 -2.53 3.82 2.71
CA ASP A 82 -3.95 4.07 2.98
C ASP A 82 -4.29 5.55 3.04
N LYS A 83 -5.41 5.93 2.46
CA LYS A 83 -5.99 7.26 2.65
C LYS A 83 -6.85 7.23 3.91
N ILE A 84 -6.40 7.90 4.95
CA ILE A 84 -7.04 7.89 6.26
C ILE A 84 -7.73 9.22 6.50
N SER A 85 -9.02 9.15 6.86
CA SER A 85 -9.76 10.31 7.36
C SER A 85 -9.41 10.56 8.82
N HIS A 86 -9.55 11.82 9.26
CA HIS A 86 -9.27 12.23 10.63
C HIS A 86 -9.91 11.32 11.69
N LYS A 87 -11.18 10.94 11.48
CA LYS A 87 -11.95 10.12 12.43
C LYS A 87 -11.33 8.72 12.66
N ASN A 88 -10.54 8.23 11.70
CA ASN A 88 -9.99 6.89 11.71
C ASN A 88 -8.49 6.86 12.06
N ILE A 89 -7.86 8.01 12.35
CA ILE A 89 -6.41 8.08 12.62
C ILE A 89 -6.00 7.23 13.84
N LYS A 90 -6.87 7.14 14.85
CA LYS A 90 -6.65 6.31 16.06
C LYS A 90 -6.59 4.81 15.75
N ASN A 91 -7.18 4.36 14.65
CA ASN A 91 -7.24 2.95 14.27
C ASN A 91 -6.04 2.53 13.41
N VAL A 92 -5.20 3.47 12.99
CA VAL A 92 -4.08 3.23 12.08
C VAL A 92 -3.08 2.20 12.62
N PRO A 93 -2.65 2.24 13.90
CA PRO A 93 -1.77 1.20 14.45
C PRO A 93 -2.41 -0.20 14.45
N TYR A 94 -3.71 -0.28 14.74
CA TYR A 94 -4.44 -1.55 14.68
C TYR A 94 -4.51 -2.08 13.24
N LYS A 95 -4.75 -1.20 12.27
CA LYS A 95 -4.76 -1.56 10.85
C LYS A 95 -3.40 -2.09 10.37
N LYS A 96 -2.29 -1.47 10.79
CA LYS A 96 -0.94 -1.99 10.53
C LYS A 96 -0.79 -3.44 11.02
N LYS A 97 -1.19 -3.72 12.25
CA LYS A 97 -1.14 -5.08 12.82
C LYS A 97 -1.97 -6.08 12.04
N GLU A 98 -3.15 -5.70 11.54
CA GLU A 98 -3.95 -6.57 10.67
C GLU A 98 -3.21 -6.92 9.37
N TYR A 99 -2.50 -5.97 8.78
CA TYR A 99 -1.65 -6.24 7.60
C TYR A 99 -0.47 -7.17 7.92
N GLU A 100 0.21 -6.97 9.05
CA GLU A 100 1.30 -7.83 9.49
C GLU A 100 0.81 -9.27 9.72
N MET A 101 -0.31 -9.44 10.40
CA MET A 101 -0.94 -10.74 10.59
C MET A 101 -1.35 -11.37 9.26
N MET A 102 -1.90 -10.59 8.35
CA MET A 102 -2.28 -11.07 7.02
C MET A 102 -1.06 -11.62 6.28
N PHE A 103 0.08 -10.93 6.29
CA PHE A 103 1.27 -11.36 5.55
C PHE A 103 2.20 -12.30 6.33
N SER A 104 1.85 -12.66 7.56
CA SER A 104 2.66 -13.52 8.45
C SER A 104 3.01 -14.91 7.90
N TYR A 105 2.26 -15.40 6.90
CA TYR A 105 2.55 -16.68 6.23
C TYR A 105 3.66 -16.58 5.17
N ILE A 106 4.08 -15.35 4.80
CA ILE A 106 5.17 -15.12 3.87
C ILE A 106 6.47 -15.13 4.65
N ASN A 107 7.39 -16.02 4.29
CA ASN A 107 8.71 -16.04 4.92
C ASN A 107 9.54 -14.82 4.50
N ASN A 108 10.38 -14.31 5.41
CA ASN A 108 11.34 -13.24 5.15
C ASN A 108 10.73 -11.93 4.58
N PHE A 109 9.50 -11.58 5.00
CA PHE A 109 8.88 -10.33 4.59
C PHE A 109 9.22 -9.16 5.52
N LYS A 110 9.20 -7.95 4.97
CA LYS A 110 9.21 -6.67 5.69
C LYS A 110 7.96 -5.89 5.30
N LEU A 111 7.14 -5.50 6.28
CA LEU A 111 6.01 -4.60 6.05
C LEU A 111 6.41 -3.15 6.33
N GLU A 112 6.21 -2.29 5.34
CA GLU A 112 6.29 -0.84 5.51
C GLU A 112 4.90 -0.25 5.27
N TYR A 113 4.46 0.61 6.19
CA TYR A 113 3.10 1.14 6.15
C TYR A 113 3.11 2.66 6.16
N GLY A 114 2.42 3.24 5.18
CA GLY A 114 2.24 4.67 5.04
C GLY A 114 0.77 5.06 5.01
N ILE A 115 0.47 6.26 5.48
CA ILE A 115 -0.86 6.83 5.41
C ILE A 115 -0.84 8.18 4.72
N ILE A 116 -1.89 8.47 3.97
CA ILE A 116 -2.15 9.79 3.39
C ILE A 116 -3.24 10.47 4.20
N ILE A 117 -2.94 11.70 4.63
CA ILE A 117 -3.87 12.54 5.38
C ILE A 117 -4.17 13.79 4.55
N ASN A 118 -5.45 14.15 4.48
CA ASN A 118 -5.90 15.42 3.88
C ASN A 118 -6.00 16.49 4.97
N ASN A 119 -5.09 17.46 4.96
CA ASN A 119 -4.88 18.40 6.07
C ASN A 119 -5.76 19.65 6.03
N ASN A 120 -6.81 19.72 5.20
CA ASN A 120 -7.59 20.95 5.05
C ASN A 120 -8.22 21.52 6.34
N ASN A 121 -8.21 20.80 7.48
CA ASN A 121 -8.53 21.36 8.81
C ASN A 121 -7.87 20.60 9.99
N ILE A 122 -6.79 19.85 9.76
CA ILE A 122 -6.31 18.88 10.75
C ILE A 122 -5.07 19.42 11.47
N LYS A 123 -5.26 19.94 12.69
CA LYS A 123 -4.18 19.95 13.69
C LYS A 123 -3.99 18.51 14.16
N ILE A 124 -3.16 17.73 13.45
CA ILE A 124 -2.69 16.45 14.01
C ILE A 124 -1.92 16.83 15.25
N GLU A 125 -2.49 16.58 16.44
CA GLU A 125 -1.81 16.93 17.69
C GLU A 125 -0.43 16.29 17.67
N LYS A 126 0.59 17.00 18.16
CA LYS A 126 1.99 16.55 18.16
C LYS A 126 2.13 15.10 18.67
N ASN A 127 1.34 14.77 19.69
CA ASN A 127 1.25 13.45 20.31
C ASN A 127 0.84 12.33 19.32
N PHE A 128 -0.04 12.60 18.35
CA PHE A 128 -0.43 11.59 17.34
C PHE A 128 0.69 11.27 16.37
N LYS A 129 1.51 12.25 15.97
CA LYS A 129 2.67 11.99 15.10
C LYS A 129 3.70 11.13 15.81
N GLU A 130 3.94 11.40 17.09
CA GLU A 130 4.85 10.60 17.94
C GLU A 130 4.34 9.17 18.09
N ILE A 131 3.04 8.97 18.31
CA ILE A 131 2.43 7.63 18.32
C ILE A 131 2.64 6.93 16.97
N LEU A 132 2.29 7.55 15.85
CA LEU A 132 2.44 6.90 14.54
C LEU A 132 3.90 6.57 14.21
N ALA A 133 4.84 7.45 14.58
CA ALA A 133 6.27 7.19 14.45
C ALA A 133 6.71 5.99 15.31
N SER A 134 6.18 5.83 16.53
CA SER A 134 6.50 4.68 17.38
C SER A 134 6.04 3.33 16.82
N TYR A 135 5.13 3.35 15.83
CA TYR A 135 4.70 2.18 15.07
C TYR A 135 5.39 2.08 13.70
N ASP A 136 6.43 2.86 13.41
CA ASP A 136 7.07 2.95 12.08
C ASP A 136 6.05 3.14 10.94
N ILE A 137 5.22 4.18 11.07
CA ILE A 137 4.19 4.54 10.09
C ILE A 137 4.56 5.86 9.41
N GLU A 138 4.72 5.82 8.09
CA GLU A 138 5.05 6.98 7.28
C GLU A 138 3.79 7.85 7.08
N ILE A 139 3.94 9.17 7.11
CA ILE A 139 2.81 10.11 6.97
C ILE A 139 3.02 11.00 5.75
N PHE A 140 2.19 10.81 4.74
CA PHE A 140 2.14 11.63 3.53
C PHE A 140 1.02 12.66 3.64
N ASN A 141 1.35 13.95 3.53
CA ASN A 141 0.36 15.03 3.59
C ASN A 141 0.01 15.47 2.17
N ILE A 142 -1.25 15.34 1.75
CA ILE A 142 -1.70 15.70 0.39
C ILE A 142 -1.57 17.21 0.09
N ASN A 143 -1.52 18.04 1.14
CA ASN A 143 -1.35 19.49 1.01
C ASN A 143 0.11 19.90 0.84
N ASN A 144 1.04 18.94 0.81
CA ASN A 144 2.41 19.19 0.42
C ASN A 144 2.49 19.12 -1.11
N GLU A 145 3.04 20.16 -1.74
CA GLU A 145 3.26 20.23 -3.19
C GLU A 145 4.05 19.02 -3.71
N TYR A 146 4.91 18.43 -2.87
CA TYR A 146 5.78 17.29 -3.21
C TYR A 146 5.29 15.95 -2.66
N HIS A 147 4.01 15.80 -2.34
CA HIS A 147 3.54 14.58 -1.68
C HIS A 147 3.70 13.33 -2.54
N TYR A 148 3.49 13.43 -3.86
CA TYR A 148 3.75 12.34 -4.81
C TYR A 148 5.24 12.00 -4.86
N ASP A 149 6.13 12.98 -5.00
CA ASP A 149 7.58 12.77 -4.98
C ASP A 149 8.07 12.09 -3.69
N ASN A 150 7.44 12.39 -2.55
CA ASN A 150 7.78 11.76 -1.27
C ASN A 150 7.31 10.31 -1.20
N ILE A 151 6.17 10.00 -1.81
CA ILE A 151 5.70 8.62 -1.96
C ILE A 151 6.64 7.86 -2.88
N ASP A 152 6.99 8.42 -4.03
CA ASP A 152 7.89 7.77 -5.00
C ASP A 152 9.26 7.50 -4.36
N LYS A 153 9.86 8.50 -3.70
CA LYS A 153 11.11 8.31 -2.93
C LYS A 153 10.99 7.25 -1.84
N TRP A 154 9.83 7.13 -1.21
CA TRP A 154 9.61 6.11 -0.19
C TRP A 154 9.48 4.72 -0.84
N LEU A 155 8.81 4.60 -1.98
CA LEU A 155 8.70 3.37 -2.76
C LEU A 155 10.06 2.90 -3.29
N ASP A 156 10.90 3.84 -3.72
CA ASP A 156 12.25 3.59 -4.26
C ASP A 156 13.30 3.18 -3.21
N LYS A 157 13.01 3.31 -1.92
CA LYS A 157 13.87 2.78 -0.86
C LYS A 157 13.68 1.26 -0.74
N HIS A 158 14.56 0.45 -1.31
CA HIS A 158 14.57 -1.01 -1.15
C HIS A 158 15.97 -1.54 -0.86
#